data_AF-A0A931R989-F1
#
_entry.id   AF-A0A931R989-F1
#
_cell.length_a   1.000
_cell.length_b   1.000
_cell.length_c   1.000
_cell.angle_alpha   90.00
_cell.angle_beta   90.00
_cell.angle_gamma   90.00
#
_symmetry.space_group_name_H-M   'P 1'
#
loop_
_entity.id
_entity.type
_entity.pdbx_description
1 polymer ?
#
loop_
_entity_poly.entity_id
_entity_poly.type
_entity_poly.pdbx_seq_one_letter_code
_entity_poly.pdbx_strand_id
1 'polypeptide(L)'
;MAKKLERELKVKVATACRILAASGICSGIRAAVGHASARIPDTDMIVIKGRGYRNDALESMRAEDQLIVDLDCNIVSGPKGIAPAAEIKLYTHVYKTRPEVGGIVHAHPRFATVMSVVNIPMSVVCHEGAHITLQGIPVFDDMNLISTDETGAEMAAALGRRSALLLKAHGAVTVGKTVEQATVNMIDLEEQARMNLYCLNAGGPDFPRVPAREVEAFVKFRREKLHELPWLKKYGFTQLLEESAWTWKYWSRKVAGAKKRSS
;
A
#
# COMPACT_ATOMS: atom_id res chain seq x y z
N MET A 1 16.20 -13.67 -18.79
CA MET A 1 14.99 -13.77 -17.94
C MET A 1 14.96 -12.64 -16.91
N ALA A 2 16.00 -12.45 -16.10
CA ALA A 2 16.10 -11.38 -15.07
C ALA A 2 15.76 -9.96 -15.57
N LYS A 3 16.39 -9.47 -16.65
CA LYS A 3 16.10 -8.13 -17.22
C LYS A 3 14.63 -7.92 -17.63
N LYS A 4 13.92 -8.98 -18.01
CA LYS A 4 12.48 -8.90 -18.36
C LYS A 4 11.65 -8.70 -17.09
N LEU A 5 11.94 -9.47 -16.03
CA LEU A 5 11.27 -9.37 -14.74
C LEU A 5 11.49 -8.00 -14.09
N GLU A 6 12.73 -7.51 -14.09
CA GLU A 6 13.04 -6.15 -13.61
C GLU A 6 12.20 -5.09 -14.33
N ARG A 7 12.13 -5.17 -15.66
CA ARG A 7 11.32 -4.25 -16.47
C ARG A 7 9.83 -4.32 -16.10
N GLU A 8 9.29 -5.53 -15.91
CA GLU A 8 7.90 -5.72 -15.50
C GLU A 8 7.63 -5.13 -14.11
N LEU A 9 8.53 -5.32 -13.15
CA LEU A 9 8.42 -4.72 -11.81
C LEU A 9 8.50 -3.19 -11.86
N LYS A 10 9.41 -2.62 -12.65
CA LYS A 10 9.47 -1.17 -12.87
C LYS A 10 8.17 -0.61 -13.44
N VAL A 11 7.54 -1.31 -14.38
CA VAL A 11 6.21 -0.93 -14.91
C VAL A 11 5.15 -1.00 -13.82
N LYS A 12 5.16 -2.05 -12.99
CA LYS A 12 4.19 -2.21 -11.89
C LYS A 12 4.36 -1.13 -10.82
N VAL A 13 5.57 -0.85 -10.36
CA VAL A 13 5.85 0.20 -9.38
C VAL A 13 5.43 1.58 -9.92
N ALA A 14 5.79 1.90 -11.17
CA ALA A 14 5.35 3.15 -11.79
C ALA A 14 3.81 3.21 -11.91
N THR A 15 3.16 2.10 -12.22
CA THR A 15 1.70 2.00 -12.27
C THR A 15 1.08 2.21 -10.89
N ALA A 16 1.64 1.61 -9.83
CA ALA A 16 1.21 1.81 -8.46
C ALA A 16 1.25 3.29 -8.06
N CYS A 17 2.35 4.01 -8.36
CA CYS A 17 2.45 5.46 -8.15
C CYS A 17 1.29 6.21 -8.82
N ARG A 18 1.02 5.92 -10.10
CA ARG A 18 -0.09 6.58 -10.83
C ARG A 18 -1.46 6.22 -10.25
N ILE A 19 -1.65 5.00 -9.74
CA ILE A 19 -2.88 4.58 -9.08
C ILE A 19 -3.10 5.34 -7.77
N LEU A 20 -2.05 5.52 -6.96
CA LEU A 20 -2.13 6.33 -5.74
C LEU A 20 -2.50 7.77 -6.03
N ALA A 21 -2.02 8.33 -7.14
CA ALA A 21 -2.44 9.66 -7.59
C ALA A 21 -3.90 9.68 -8.06
N ALA A 22 -4.29 8.76 -8.95
CA ALA A 22 -5.63 8.70 -9.54
C ALA A 22 -6.74 8.36 -8.52
N SER A 23 -6.41 7.66 -7.44
CA SER A 23 -7.32 7.38 -6.32
C SER A 23 -7.47 8.55 -5.35
N GLY A 24 -6.71 9.64 -5.54
CA GLY A 24 -6.75 10.83 -4.67
C GLY A 24 -5.85 10.73 -3.43
N ILE A 25 -5.26 9.57 -3.15
CA ILE A 25 -4.35 9.36 -2.00
C ILE A 25 -3.14 10.30 -2.09
N CYS A 26 -2.47 10.33 -3.26
CA CYS A 26 -1.32 11.18 -3.55
C CYS A 26 -1.71 12.30 -4.54
N SER A 27 -2.49 13.27 -4.09
CA SER A 27 -3.02 14.38 -4.91
C SER A 27 -2.86 15.75 -4.25
N GLY A 28 -2.96 16.82 -5.04
CA GLY A 28 -2.80 18.21 -4.57
C GLY A 28 -1.43 18.41 -3.94
N ILE A 29 -1.39 18.92 -2.69
CA ILE A 29 -0.12 19.11 -1.96
C ILE A 29 0.65 17.80 -1.70
N ARG A 30 0.01 16.63 -1.88
CA ARG A 30 0.62 15.30 -1.72
C ARG A 30 1.07 14.68 -3.04
N ALA A 31 0.95 15.39 -4.16
CA ALA A 31 1.16 14.81 -5.49
C ALA A 31 2.57 14.21 -5.69
N ALA A 32 3.59 14.74 -5.01
CA ALA A 32 4.98 14.30 -5.14
C ALA A 32 5.49 13.40 -4.00
N VAL A 33 4.66 13.15 -2.97
CA VAL A 33 5.04 12.36 -1.80
C VAL A 33 4.34 10.99 -1.79
N GLY A 34 4.98 10.03 -1.13
CA GLY A 34 4.63 8.62 -1.18
C GLY A 34 5.47 7.84 -2.19
N HIS A 35 5.70 6.58 -1.88
CA HIS A 35 6.54 5.70 -2.70
C HIS A 35 5.97 4.28 -2.69
N ALA A 36 5.97 3.66 -3.87
CA ALA A 36 5.74 2.24 -4.02
C ALA A 36 7.08 1.55 -4.26
N SER A 37 7.19 0.31 -3.78
CA SER A 37 8.32 -0.56 -4.08
C SER A 37 7.87 -2.00 -4.35
N ALA A 38 8.73 -2.75 -5.03
CA ALA A 38 8.56 -4.17 -5.24
C ALA A 38 9.89 -4.90 -5.03
N ARG A 39 9.87 -6.06 -4.37
CA ARG A 39 11.02 -6.95 -4.27
C ARG A 39 11.29 -7.59 -5.63
N ILE A 40 12.57 -7.70 -6.01
CA ILE A 40 12.99 -8.59 -7.09
C ILE A 40 13.11 -10.01 -6.51
N PRO A 41 12.28 -10.98 -6.96
CA PRO A 41 12.28 -12.35 -6.42
C PRO A 41 13.67 -12.98 -6.39
N ASP A 42 13.92 -13.77 -5.35
CA ASP A 42 15.18 -14.52 -5.14
C ASP A 42 16.44 -13.64 -5.05
N THR A 43 16.28 -12.36 -4.71
CA THR A 43 17.38 -11.42 -4.51
C THR A 43 17.14 -10.48 -3.32
N ASP A 44 18.20 -9.83 -2.85
CA ASP A 44 18.16 -8.74 -1.87
C ASP A 44 18.07 -7.36 -2.55
N MET A 45 17.35 -7.29 -3.67
CA MET A 45 17.13 -6.06 -4.41
C MET A 45 15.66 -5.70 -4.50
N ILE A 46 15.39 -4.40 -4.53
CA ILE A 46 14.05 -3.85 -4.66
C ILE A 46 14.02 -2.80 -5.76
N VAL A 47 12.89 -2.73 -6.45
CA VAL A 47 12.51 -1.64 -7.34
C VAL A 47 11.77 -0.60 -6.51
N ILE A 48 12.16 0.66 -6.59
CA ILE A 48 11.53 1.76 -5.85
C ILE A 48 11.49 3.06 -6.66
N LYS A 49 10.48 3.91 -6.41
CA LYS A 49 10.42 5.27 -6.95
C LYS A 49 11.64 6.08 -6.53
N GLY A 50 12.36 6.66 -7.49
CA GLY A 50 13.39 7.66 -7.24
C GLY A 50 12.82 9.03 -6.88
N ARG A 51 13.70 9.99 -6.58
CA ARG A 51 13.37 11.41 -6.35
C ARG A 51 14.43 12.34 -6.93
N GLY A 52 14.04 13.58 -7.20
CA GLY A 52 14.89 14.58 -7.85
C GLY A 52 14.65 14.71 -9.34
N TYR A 53 13.49 14.27 -9.83
CA TYR A 53 13.07 14.51 -11.21
C TYR A 53 12.57 15.94 -11.39
N ARG A 54 12.59 16.45 -12.63
CA ARG A 54 11.95 17.72 -12.99
C ARG A 54 10.45 17.74 -12.61
N ASN A 55 9.82 16.58 -12.65
CA ASN A 55 8.48 16.36 -12.14
C ASN A 55 8.47 15.11 -11.26
N ASP A 56 8.44 15.30 -9.94
CA ASP A 56 8.40 14.22 -8.94
C ASP A 56 6.96 13.73 -8.64
N ALA A 57 5.94 14.27 -9.35
CA ALA A 57 4.55 13.89 -9.14
C ALA A 57 4.28 12.42 -9.52
N LEU A 58 3.59 11.70 -8.64
CA LEU A 58 3.32 10.27 -8.76
C LEU A 58 2.50 9.92 -10.01
N GLU A 59 1.62 10.82 -10.46
CA GLU A 59 0.84 10.67 -11.70
C GLU A 59 1.70 10.61 -12.96
N SER A 60 2.92 11.16 -12.90
CA SER A 60 3.83 11.27 -14.05
C SER A 60 4.89 10.17 -14.10
N MET A 61 5.00 9.36 -13.04
CA MET A 61 6.03 8.34 -12.87
C MET A 61 5.98 7.28 -13.98
N ARG A 62 7.14 6.92 -14.51
CA ARG A 62 7.32 5.90 -15.56
C ARG A 62 8.22 4.78 -15.10
N ALA A 63 8.29 3.71 -15.89
CA ALA A 63 9.15 2.57 -15.59
C ALA A 63 10.64 2.98 -15.58
N GLU A 64 11.01 3.96 -16.41
CA GLU A 64 12.37 4.46 -16.51
C GLU A 64 12.77 5.30 -15.28
N ASP A 65 11.78 5.82 -14.54
CA ASP A 65 11.97 6.62 -13.32
C ASP A 65 12.13 5.74 -12.06
N GLN A 66 12.28 4.43 -12.22
CA GLN A 66 12.42 3.51 -11.09
C GLN A 66 13.88 3.12 -10.88
N LEU A 67 14.32 3.20 -9.63
CA LEU A 67 15.62 2.72 -9.18
C LEU A 67 15.54 1.24 -8.81
N ILE A 68 16.66 0.53 -8.96
CA ILE A 68 16.94 -0.74 -8.31
C ILE A 68 17.99 -0.45 -7.24
N VAL A 69 17.66 -0.81 -6.00
CA VAL A 69 18.54 -0.65 -4.84
C VAL A 69 18.65 -1.98 -4.11
N ASP A 70 19.77 -2.21 -3.45
CA ASP A 70 19.90 -3.33 -2.51
C ASP A 70 19.28 -2.99 -1.14
N LEU A 71 19.21 -3.98 -0.24
CA LEU A 71 18.67 -3.78 1.11
C LEU A 71 19.58 -2.94 2.03
N ASP A 72 20.80 -2.61 1.60
CA ASP A 72 21.71 -1.68 2.28
C ASP A 72 21.62 -0.25 1.72
N CYS A 73 20.62 0.00 0.88
CA CYS A 73 20.30 1.28 0.27
C CYS A 73 21.29 1.75 -0.82
N ASN A 74 22.15 0.86 -1.33
CA ASN A 74 23.02 1.19 -2.46
C ASN A 74 22.24 1.15 -3.78
N ILE A 75 22.47 2.14 -4.65
CA ILE A 75 21.87 2.16 -5.98
C ILE A 75 22.61 1.17 -6.88
N VAL A 76 21.91 0.13 -7.31
CA VAL A 76 22.41 -0.88 -8.25
C VAL A 76 22.18 -0.44 -9.70
N SER A 77 21.03 0.17 -9.99
CA SER A 77 20.67 0.62 -11.34
C SER A 77 19.58 1.69 -11.33
N GLY A 78 19.68 2.67 -12.24
CA GLY A 78 18.68 3.73 -12.35
C GLY A 78 19.18 4.93 -13.16
N PRO A 79 18.34 5.97 -13.32
CA PRO A 79 18.76 7.20 -13.99
C PRO A 79 19.86 7.91 -13.20
N LYS A 80 20.80 8.54 -13.93
CA LYS A 80 21.90 9.31 -13.31
C LYS A 80 21.35 10.55 -12.60
N GLY A 81 21.96 10.88 -11.45
CA GLY A 81 21.62 12.09 -10.68
C GLY A 81 20.30 11.99 -9.90
N ILE A 82 19.68 10.80 -9.83
CA ILE A 82 18.47 10.55 -9.07
C ILE A 82 18.82 9.87 -7.74
N ALA A 83 18.22 10.35 -6.66
CA ALA A 83 18.37 9.76 -5.33
C ALA A 83 17.24 8.77 -5.02
N PRO A 84 17.44 7.81 -4.10
CA PRO A 84 16.35 7.01 -3.54
C PRO A 84 15.40 7.86 -2.70
N ALA A 85 14.23 7.30 -2.39
CA ALA A 85 13.28 7.89 -1.45
C ALA A 85 13.98 8.26 -0.12
N ALA A 86 13.63 9.41 0.47
CA ALA A 86 14.22 9.85 1.74
C ALA A 86 13.94 8.86 2.89
N GLU A 87 12.84 8.12 2.77
CA GLU A 87 12.40 7.12 3.75
C GLU A 87 12.70 5.69 3.29
N ILE A 88 13.77 5.49 2.51
CA ILE A 88 14.15 4.16 2.01
C ILE A 88 14.34 3.14 3.15
N LYS A 89 14.72 3.59 4.35
CA LYS A 89 14.91 2.74 5.53
C LYS A 89 13.61 2.03 5.96
N LEU A 90 12.46 2.66 5.78
CA LEU A 90 11.15 2.01 5.99
C LEU A 90 11.01 0.74 5.14
N TYR A 91 11.45 0.80 3.88
CA TYR A 91 11.32 -0.31 2.94
C TYR A 91 12.33 -1.40 3.24
N THR A 92 13.60 -1.04 3.38
CA THR A 92 14.67 -2.04 3.54
C THR A 92 14.51 -2.83 4.83
N HIS A 93 14.13 -2.19 5.93
CA HIS A 93 13.90 -2.90 7.20
C HIS A 93 12.68 -3.83 7.16
N VAL A 94 11.59 -3.42 6.51
CA VAL A 94 10.43 -4.31 6.32
C VAL A 94 10.81 -5.49 5.43
N TYR A 95 11.54 -5.27 4.33
CA TYR A 95 11.98 -6.36 3.46
C TYR A 95 13.00 -7.29 4.15
N LYS A 96 13.93 -6.77 4.97
CA LYS A 96 14.87 -7.60 5.74
C LYS A 96 14.15 -8.48 6.76
N THR A 97 13.16 -7.94 7.45
CA THR A 97 12.44 -8.66 8.53
C THR A 97 11.29 -9.53 8.02
N ARG A 98 10.78 -9.29 6.81
CA ARG A 98 9.65 -10.00 6.21
C ARG A 98 9.94 -10.48 4.79
N PRO A 99 10.61 -11.64 4.64
CA PRO A 99 10.95 -12.21 3.34
C PRO A 99 9.74 -12.50 2.45
N GLU A 100 8.56 -12.72 3.03
CA GLU A 100 7.32 -12.99 2.29
C GLU A 100 6.69 -11.74 1.65
N VAL A 101 7.14 -10.55 2.04
CA VAL A 101 6.66 -9.28 1.47
C VAL A 101 7.33 -9.04 0.12
N GLY A 102 6.48 -8.92 -0.92
CA GLY A 102 6.91 -8.63 -2.29
C GLY A 102 6.59 -7.21 -2.75
N GLY A 103 5.79 -6.46 -1.99
CA GLY A 103 5.47 -5.06 -2.30
C GLY A 103 5.16 -4.25 -1.05
N ILE A 104 5.55 -2.97 -1.08
CA ILE A 104 5.32 -2.02 0.00
C ILE A 104 4.85 -0.69 -0.62
N VAL A 105 3.88 -0.05 0.02
CA VAL A 105 3.49 1.33 -0.27
C VAL A 105 3.55 2.14 1.01
N HIS A 106 4.25 3.28 0.96
CA HIS A 106 4.10 4.34 1.94
C HIS A 106 3.45 5.55 1.24
N ALA A 107 2.44 6.13 1.88
CA ALA A 107 1.76 7.32 1.39
C ALA A 107 1.19 8.12 2.57
N HIS A 108 0.57 9.28 2.28
CA HIS A 108 -0.06 10.14 3.28
C HIS A 108 -1.60 10.22 3.08
N PRO A 109 -2.32 9.08 3.14
CA PRO A 109 -3.78 9.02 2.98
C PRO A 109 -4.47 9.84 4.09
N ARG A 110 -5.46 10.66 3.76
CA ARG A 110 -5.95 11.72 4.66
C ARG A 110 -6.72 11.16 5.84
N PHE A 111 -7.66 10.26 5.59
CA PHE A 111 -8.47 9.70 6.67
C PHE A 111 -7.63 8.80 7.56
N ALA A 112 -6.77 7.96 6.99
CA ALA A 112 -5.86 7.12 7.77
C ALA A 112 -4.85 7.95 8.59
N THR A 113 -4.34 9.08 8.06
CA THR A 113 -3.49 10.00 8.84
C THR A 113 -4.27 10.69 9.96
N VAL A 114 -5.54 11.05 9.75
CA VAL A 114 -6.39 11.59 10.84
C VAL A 114 -6.62 10.52 11.91
N MET A 115 -6.95 9.30 11.52
CA MET A 115 -7.17 8.19 12.45
C MET A 115 -5.92 7.85 13.28
N SER A 116 -4.71 8.10 12.77
CA SER A 116 -3.47 7.92 13.53
C SER A 116 -3.32 8.91 14.70
N VAL A 117 -4.03 10.05 14.66
CA VAL A 117 -4.02 11.09 15.69
C VAL A 117 -5.23 11.00 16.63
N VAL A 118 -6.39 10.59 16.12
CA VAL A 118 -7.65 10.47 16.88
C VAL A 118 -7.52 9.53 18.09
N ASN A 119 -6.53 8.62 18.08
CA ASN A 119 -6.24 7.68 19.17
C ASN A 119 -7.45 6.80 19.54
N ILE A 120 -8.31 6.51 18.56
CA ILE A 120 -9.39 5.52 18.68
C ILE A 120 -9.08 4.38 17.70
N PRO A 121 -9.02 3.12 18.17
CA PRO A 121 -8.75 1.99 17.31
C PRO A 121 -9.76 1.88 16.15
N MET A 122 -9.25 1.77 14.93
CA MET A 122 -10.09 1.48 13.77
C MET A 122 -10.75 0.12 13.92
N SER A 123 -12.05 0.07 13.62
CA SER A 123 -12.86 -1.15 13.59
C SER A 123 -13.29 -1.45 12.16
N VAL A 124 -13.68 -2.70 11.87
CA VAL A 124 -14.34 -2.99 10.59
C VAL A 124 -15.74 -2.40 10.63
N VAL A 125 -15.98 -1.39 9.79
CA VAL A 125 -17.26 -0.66 9.70
C VAL A 125 -17.93 -0.78 8.34
N CYS A 126 -17.19 -1.24 7.33
CA CYS A 126 -17.72 -1.65 6.03
C CYS A 126 -17.01 -2.93 5.54
N HIS A 127 -17.55 -3.56 4.50
CA HIS A 127 -17.01 -4.81 3.95
C HIS A 127 -15.68 -4.58 3.21
N GLU A 128 -15.55 -3.45 2.54
CA GLU A 128 -14.37 -3.01 1.82
C GLU A 128 -13.19 -2.90 2.79
N GLY A 129 -12.05 -3.53 2.45
CA GLY A 129 -10.87 -3.50 3.33
C GLY A 129 -11.03 -4.18 4.68
N ALA A 130 -12.09 -4.98 4.91
CA ALA A 130 -12.29 -5.69 6.17
C ALA A 130 -11.10 -6.58 6.54
N HIS A 131 -10.43 -7.22 5.57
CA HIS A 131 -9.23 -8.03 5.81
C HIS A 131 -8.05 -7.24 6.37
N ILE A 132 -7.98 -5.94 6.05
CA ILE A 132 -6.88 -5.07 6.48
C ILE A 132 -7.06 -4.65 7.95
N THR A 133 -8.30 -4.40 8.36
CA THR A 133 -8.63 -3.91 9.70
C THR A 133 -8.97 -5.04 10.67
N LEU A 134 -9.28 -6.25 10.19
CA LEU A 134 -9.73 -7.40 10.99
C LEU A 134 -8.84 -7.67 12.21
N GLN A 135 -7.52 -7.68 12.03
CA GLN A 135 -6.61 -7.97 13.14
C GLN A 135 -6.37 -6.74 14.03
N GLY A 136 -6.83 -5.55 13.64
CA GLY A 136 -6.44 -4.24 14.15
C GLY A 136 -5.29 -3.62 13.35
N ILE A 137 -5.12 -2.31 13.46
CA ILE A 137 -4.07 -1.56 12.76
C ILE A 137 -3.21 -0.86 13.82
N PRO A 138 -1.93 -1.25 13.97
CA PRO A 138 -1.03 -0.58 14.90
C PRO A 138 -0.76 0.86 14.46
N VAL A 139 -0.36 1.68 15.43
CA VAL A 139 0.13 3.05 15.21
C VAL A 139 1.58 3.10 15.68
N PHE A 140 2.47 3.56 14.81
CA PHE A 140 3.82 3.96 15.18
C PHE A 140 3.76 5.38 15.74
N ASP A 141 4.07 5.52 17.03
CA ASP A 141 3.90 6.76 17.80
C ASP A 141 5.09 7.73 17.61
N ASP A 142 5.41 8.01 16.35
CA ASP A 142 6.39 9.02 15.95
C ASP A 142 5.89 9.70 14.65
N MET A 143 6.06 11.02 14.58
CA MET A 143 5.71 11.85 13.43
C MET A 143 6.89 12.10 12.48
N ASN A 144 8.10 11.73 12.88
CA ASN A 144 9.32 11.97 12.12
C ASN A 144 9.43 11.05 10.89
N LEU A 145 10.32 11.44 9.97
CA LEU A 145 10.65 10.62 8.81
C LEU A 145 11.38 9.33 9.22
N ILE A 146 11.03 8.22 8.57
CA ILE A 146 11.71 6.94 8.77
C ILE A 146 12.99 6.91 7.94
N SER A 147 14.02 7.59 8.45
CA SER A 147 15.21 7.97 7.67
C SER A 147 16.52 7.34 8.16
N THR A 148 16.52 6.71 9.35
CA THR A 148 17.69 6.04 9.93
C THR A 148 17.46 4.53 10.06
N ASP A 149 18.52 3.77 10.34
CA ASP A 149 18.39 2.34 10.55
C ASP A 149 17.62 2.01 11.84
N GLU A 150 17.78 2.83 12.87
CA GLU A 150 17.04 2.71 14.14
C GLU A 150 15.54 2.92 13.92
N THR A 151 15.15 4.05 13.32
CA THR A 151 13.73 4.36 13.05
C THR A 151 13.10 3.36 12.08
N GLY A 152 13.88 2.87 11.10
CA GLY A 152 13.45 1.81 10.19
C GLY A 152 13.16 0.49 10.90
N ALA A 153 14.04 0.08 11.82
CA ALA A 153 13.89 -1.14 12.59
C ALA A 153 12.70 -1.06 13.57
N GLU A 154 12.55 0.06 14.28
CA GLU A 154 11.45 0.30 15.22
C GLU A 154 10.08 0.30 14.50
N MET A 155 9.98 0.99 13.37
CA MET A 155 8.77 1.00 12.55
C MET A 155 8.43 -0.40 12.01
N ALA A 156 9.43 -1.16 11.54
CA ALA A 156 9.22 -2.52 11.06
C ALA A 156 8.76 -3.47 12.19
N ALA A 157 9.30 -3.29 13.40
CA ALA A 157 8.84 -4.00 14.60
C ALA A 157 7.38 -3.64 14.95
N ALA A 158 7.01 -2.36 14.87
CA ALA A 158 5.64 -1.89 15.11
C ALA A 158 4.65 -2.43 14.06
N LEU A 159 5.06 -2.55 12.79
CA LEU A 159 4.26 -3.22 11.75
C LEU A 159 4.03 -4.70 12.09
N GLY A 160 5.06 -5.37 12.62
CA GLY A 160 5.02 -6.79 12.96
C GLY A 160 4.54 -7.63 11.78
N ARG A 161 3.55 -8.50 12.00
CA ARG A 161 2.95 -9.35 10.95
C ARG A 161 1.76 -8.70 10.23
N ARG A 162 1.42 -7.45 10.51
CA ARG A 162 0.21 -6.79 9.98
C ARG A 162 0.40 -6.36 8.54
N SER A 163 -0.71 -6.16 7.82
CA SER A 163 -0.67 -5.71 6.42
C SER A 163 -0.64 -4.19 6.28
N ALA A 164 -0.87 -3.47 7.39
CA ALA A 164 -0.78 -2.02 7.47
C ALA A 164 -0.28 -1.55 8.82
N LEU A 165 0.30 -0.34 8.81
CA LEU A 165 0.73 0.43 9.97
C LEU A 165 0.37 1.89 9.72
N LEU A 166 -0.22 2.55 10.71
CA LEU A 166 -0.38 4.01 10.70
C LEU A 166 0.88 4.66 11.29
N LEU A 167 1.31 5.77 10.69
CA LEU A 167 2.38 6.62 11.21
C LEU A 167 1.73 7.89 11.76
N LYS A 168 1.91 8.17 13.06
CA LYS A 168 1.18 9.23 13.76
C LYS A 168 1.42 10.60 13.12
N ALA A 169 0.36 11.28 12.70
CA ALA A 169 0.41 12.58 12.02
C ALA A 169 1.27 12.63 10.72
N HIS A 170 1.67 11.49 10.18
CA HIS A 170 2.59 11.39 9.03
C HIS A 170 1.95 10.69 7.83
N GLY A 171 1.40 9.49 8.03
CA GLY A 171 0.85 8.72 6.92
C GLY A 171 0.56 7.27 7.28
N ALA A 172 0.75 6.38 6.30
CA ALA A 172 0.58 4.96 6.49
C ALA A 172 1.56 4.14 5.65
N VAL A 173 1.75 2.89 6.05
CA VAL A 173 2.50 1.86 5.33
C VAL A 173 1.58 0.69 5.09
N THR A 174 1.55 0.15 3.88
CA THR A 174 0.88 -1.11 3.56
C THR A 174 1.83 -2.07 2.87
N VAL A 175 1.66 -3.36 3.16
CA VAL A 175 2.48 -4.43 2.59
C VAL A 175 1.61 -5.48 1.90
N GLY A 176 2.22 -6.21 0.97
CA GLY A 176 1.57 -7.33 0.30
C GLY A 176 2.59 -8.29 -0.30
N LYS A 177 2.10 -9.45 -0.76
CA LYS A 177 2.92 -10.41 -1.53
C LYS A 177 3.38 -9.83 -2.87
N THR A 178 2.71 -8.79 -3.34
CA THR A 178 3.01 -8.06 -4.58
C THR A 178 2.78 -6.57 -4.37
N VAL A 179 3.36 -5.72 -5.22
CA VAL A 179 3.12 -4.26 -5.18
C VAL A 179 1.67 -3.93 -5.51
N GLU A 180 1.02 -4.74 -6.33
CA GLU A 180 -0.41 -4.64 -6.61
C GLU A 180 -1.25 -4.79 -5.34
N GLN A 181 -0.98 -5.85 -4.55
CA GLN A 181 -1.67 -6.07 -3.29
C GLN A 181 -1.39 -4.96 -2.28
N ALA A 182 -0.13 -4.51 -2.15
CA ALA A 182 0.21 -3.41 -1.26
C ALA A 182 -0.51 -2.10 -1.63
N THR A 183 -0.62 -1.82 -2.94
CA THR A 183 -1.34 -0.66 -3.47
C THR A 183 -2.83 -0.73 -3.15
N VAL A 184 -3.47 -1.88 -3.37
CA VAL A 184 -4.89 -2.05 -3.05
C VAL A 184 -5.12 -1.98 -1.54
N ASN A 185 -4.23 -2.58 -0.72
CA ASN A 185 -4.30 -2.46 0.73
C ASN A 185 -4.27 -0.99 1.19
N MET A 186 -3.54 -0.10 0.50
CA MET A 186 -3.52 1.34 0.82
C MET A 186 -4.87 2.02 0.51
N ILE A 187 -5.53 1.63 -0.58
CA ILE A 187 -6.87 2.12 -0.93
C ILE A 187 -7.90 1.61 0.08
N ASP A 188 -7.85 0.33 0.41
CA ASP A 188 -8.72 -0.32 1.39
C ASP A 188 -8.56 0.28 2.80
N LEU A 189 -7.32 0.59 3.19
CA LEU A 189 -7.01 1.26 4.45
C LEU A 189 -7.65 2.64 4.53
N GLU A 190 -7.50 3.45 3.48
CA GLU A 190 -8.09 4.79 3.43
C GLU A 190 -9.63 4.72 3.45
N GLU A 191 -10.23 3.74 2.79
CA GLU A 191 -11.68 3.52 2.82
C GLU A 191 -12.17 3.20 4.24
N GLN A 192 -11.53 2.23 4.91
CA GLN A 192 -11.88 1.90 6.29
C GLN A 192 -11.68 3.09 7.24
N ALA A 193 -10.60 3.85 7.07
CA ALA A 193 -10.35 5.03 7.89
C ALA A 193 -11.41 6.11 7.68
N ARG A 194 -11.82 6.34 6.43
CA ARG A 194 -12.89 7.28 6.06
C ARG A 194 -14.20 6.89 6.73
N MET A 195 -14.59 5.63 6.62
CA MET A 195 -15.83 5.13 7.19
C MET A 195 -15.79 5.15 8.73
N ASN A 196 -14.66 4.82 9.35
CA ASN A 196 -14.49 4.95 10.81
C ASN A 196 -14.68 6.39 11.26
N LEU A 197 -14.10 7.35 10.54
CA LEU A 197 -14.28 8.77 10.86
C LEU A 197 -15.76 9.19 10.73
N TYR A 198 -16.48 8.71 9.71
CA TYR A 198 -17.92 8.98 9.60
C TYR A 198 -18.74 8.37 10.75
N CYS A 199 -18.44 7.13 11.16
CA CYS A 199 -19.06 6.51 12.32
C CYS A 199 -18.80 7.32 13.60
N LEU A 200 -17.56 7.76 13.81
CA LEU A 200 -17.19 8.61 14.95
C LEU A 200 -17.92 9.95 14.95
N ASN A 201 -18.05 10.59 13.80
CA ASN A 201 -18.79 11.86 13.70
C ASN A 201 -20.29 11.68 13.95
N ALA A 202 -20.88 10.58 13.49
CA ALA A 202 -22.32 10.34 13.62
C ALA A 202 -22.73 9.80 15.00
N GLY A 203 -21.89 8.95 15.61
CA GLY A 203 -22.23 8.18 16.81
C GLY A 203 -21.27 8.36 18.00
N GLY A 204 -20.24 9.20 17.88
CA GLY A 204 -19.23 9.38 18.92
C GLY A 204 -18.28 8.17 19.07
N PRO A 205 -17.36 8.19 20.05
CA PRO A 205 -16.37 7.11 20.28
C PRO A 205 -16.99 5.74 20.60
N ASP A 206 -18.26 5.75 21.06
CA ASP A 206 -19.01 4.57 21.49
C ASP A 206 -20.00 4.08 20.43
N PHE A 207 -19.83 4.47 19.16
CA PHE A 207 -20.68 3.97 18.07
C PHE A 207 -20.71 2.43 18.05
N PRO A 208 -21.84 1.80 17.71
CA PRO A 208 -21.95 0.34 17.68
C PRO A 208 -20.95 -0.31 16.72
N ARG A 209 -20.18 -1.29 17.20
CA ARG A 209 -19.18 -2.03 16.41
C ARG A 209 -19.69 -3.41 16.03
N VAL A 210 -19.32 -3.89 14.84
CA VAL A 210 -19.58 -5.28 14.44
C VAL A 210 -18.75 -6.22 15.31
N PRO A 211 -19.33 -7.28 15.90
CA PRO A 211 -18.57 -8.24 16.70
C PRO A 211 -17.44 -8.90 15.89
N ALA A 212 -16.24 -9.01 16.49
CA ALA A 212 -15.07 -9.58 15.82
C ALA A 212 -15.33 -10.95 15.18
N ARG A 213 -16.10 -11.82 15.87
CA ARG A 213 -16.51 -13.14 15.36
C ARG A 213 -17.27 -13.08 14.03
N GLU A 214 -18.08 -12.05 13.81
CA GLU A 214 -18.86 -11.88 12.57
C GLU A 214 -17.97 -11.38 11.44
N VAL A 215 -17.05 -10.47 11.75
CA VAL A 215 -16.02 -10.01 10.81
C VAL A 215 -15.13 -11.16 10.37
N GLU A 216 -14.64 -11.98 11.31
CA GLU A 216 -13.82 -13.17 11.02
C GLU A 216 -14.57 -14.17 10.14
N ALA A 217 -15.84 -14.45 10.48
CA ALA A 217 -16.69 -15.34 9.70
C ALA A 217 -16.89 -14.80 8.27
N PHE A 218 -17.13 -13.50 8.11
CA PHE A 218 -17.26 -12.86 6.80
C PHE A 218 -15.98 -12.96 5.97
N VAL A 219 -14.83 -12.57 6.53
CA VAL A 219 -13.55 -12.60 5.82
C VAL A 219 -13.18 -14.04 5.41
N LYS A 220 -13.39 -15.01 6.32
CA LYS A 220 -13.17 -16.43 6.02
C LYS A 220 -14.13 -16.93 4.94
N PHE A 221 -15.42 -16.61 5.04
CA PHE A 221 -16.43 -17.01 4.07
C PHE A 221 -16.10 -16.48 2.67
N ARG A 222 -15.78 -15.18 2.54
CA ARG A 222 -15.38 -14.58 1.26
C ARG A 222 -14.19 -15.29 0.65
N ARG A 223 -13.17 -15.57 1.47
CA ARG A 223 -11.91 -16.16 1.02
C ARG A 223 -12.02 -17.62 0.64
N GLU A 224 -12.80 -18.41 1.37
CA GLU A 224 -12.75 -19.88 1.28
C GLU A 224 -14.03 -20.48 0.70
N LYS A 225 -15.19 -19.85 0.89
CA LYS A 225 -16.49 -20.50 0.65
C LYS A 225 -17.40 -19.78 -0.34
N LEU A 226 -17.10 -18.54 -0.73
CA LEU A 226 -17.96 -17.77 -1.64
C LEU A 226 -18.22 -18.51 -2.95
N HIS A 227 -17.17 -19.08 -3.55
CA HIS A 227 -17.28 -19.85 -4.78
C HIS A 227 -18.06 -21.17 -4.61
N GLU A 228 -18.30 -21.62 -3.37
CA GLU A 228 -19.04 -22.84 -3.09
C GLU A 228 -20.56 -22.66 -3.13
N LEU A 229 -21.05 -21.41 -3.16
CA LEU A 229 -22.47 -21.10 -3.13
C LEU A 229 -23.21 -21.77 -4.30
N PRO A 230 -24.33 -22.49 -4.04
CA PRO A 230 -25.03 -23.27 -5.09
C PRO A 230 -25.42 -22.45 -6.32
N TRP A 231 -25.88 -21.22 -6.10
CA TRP A 231 -26.30 -20.34 -7.19
C TRP A 231 -25.10 -19.83 -8.03
N LEU A 232 -23.91 -19.66 -7.45
CA LEU A 232 -22.69 -19.30 -8.17
C LEU A 232 -22.12 -20.49 -8.95
N LYS A 233 -22.16 -21.69 -8.35
CA LYS A 233 -21.74 -22.93 -9.02
C LYS A 233 -22.49 -23.17 -10.33
N LYS A 234 -23.79 -22.85 -10.37
CA LYS A 234 -24.62 -22.98 -11.59
C LYS A 234 -24.02 -22.21 -12.80
N TYR A 235 -23.30 -21.12 -12.54
CA TYR A 235 -22.70 -20.28 -13.58
C TYR A 235 -21.22 -20.60 -13.81
N GLY A 236 -20.70 -21.71 -13.29
CA GLY A 236 -19.28 -22.07 -13.44
C GLY A 236 -18.34 -21.10 -12.73
N PHE A 237 -18.82 -20.38 -11.70
CA PHE A 237 -17.98 -19.49 -10.91
C PHE A 237 -16.98 -20.32 -10.08
N THR A 238 -15.76 -20.45 -10.60
CA THR A 238 -14.68 -21.24 -9.99
C THR A 238 -13.59 -20.38 -9.36
N GLN A 239 -13.61 -19.07 -9.62
CA GLN A 239 -12.47 -18.21 -9.33
C GLN A 239 -12.71 -17.33 -8.11
N LEU A 240 -12.00 -17.66 -7.02
CA LEU A 240 -11.61 -16.68 -6.01
C LEU A 240 -10.47 -15.83 -6.61
N LEU A 241 -10.78 -14.93 -7.56
CA LEU A 241 -9.80 -13.88 -7.85
C LEU A 241 -9.67 -13.04 -6.59
N GLU A 242 -8.44 -12.90 -6.08
CA GLU A 242 -8.16 -11.95 -5.00
C GLU A 242 -8.76 -10.59 -5.41
N GLU A 243 -9.57 -9.98 -4.54
CA GLU A 243 -10.27 -8.71 -4.86
C GLU A 243 -9.31 -7.62 -5.32
N SER A 244 -8.09 -7.64 -4.76
CA SER A 244 -6.98 -6.82 -5.17
C SER A 244 -6.65 -6.92 -6.66
N ALA A 245 -6.83 -8.07 -7.29
CA ALA A 245 -6.61 -8.25 -8.72
C ALA A 245 -7.61 -7.44 -9.57
N TRP A 246 -8.87 -7.35 -9.16
CA TRP A 246 -9.89 -6.58 -9.88
C TRP A 246 -9.73 -5.09 -9.66
N THR A 247 -9.54 -4.67 -8.41
CA THR A 247 -9.28 -3.27 -8.06
C THR A 247 -8.01 -2.77 -8.75
N TRP A 248 -6.94 -3.55 -8.74
CA TRP A 248 -5.72 -3.25 -9.50
C TRP A 248 -5.97 -3.13 -11.00
N LYS A 249 -6.69 -4.09 -11.62
CA LYS A 249 -7.01 -4.05 -13.06
C LYS A 249 -7.83 -2.81 -13.42
N TYR A 250 -8.83 -2.46 -12.62
CA TYR A 250 -9.64 -1.26 -12.79
C TYR A 250 -8.76 -0.01 -12.83
N TRP A 251 -7.96 0.19 -11.78
CA TRP A 251 -7.11 1.36 -11.65
C TRP A 251 -5.99 1.38 -12.70
N SER A 252 -5.39 0.24 -13.02
CA SER A 252 -4.39 0.11 -14.07
C SER A 252 -4.93 0.56 -15.43
N ARG A 253 -6.18 0.18 -15.77
CA ARG A 253 -6.84 0.65 -17.00
C ARG A 253 -7.07 2.16 -16.97
N LYS A 254 -7.50 2.71 -15.83
CA LYS A 254 -7.70 4.15 -15.66
C LYS A 254 -6.41 4.95 -15.88
N VAL A 255 -5.27 4.46 -15.41
CA VAL A 255 -3.99 5.18 -15.50
C VAL A 255 -3.17 4.85 -16.75
N ALA A 256 -3.55 3.83 -17.52
CA ALA A 256 -2.89 3.48 -18.78
C ALA A 256 -3.06 4.55 -19.88
N GLY A 257 -4.12 5.38 -19.78
CA GLY A 257 -4.44 6.43 -20.75
C GLY A 257 -3.76 7.78 -20.51
N ALA A 258 -3.07 7.98 -19.38
CA ALA A 258 -2.43 9.24 -19.03
C ALA A 258 -1.07 9.45 -19.75
N LYS A 259 -1.02 9.27 -21.07
CA LYS A 259 0.12 9.69 -21.89
C LYS A 259 -0.08 11.14 -22.35
N LYS A 260 0.20 12.13 -21.50
CA LYS A 260 0.61 13.46 -21.97
C LYS A 260 1.65 14.06 -21.04
N ARG A 261 2.91 14.09 -21.50
CA ARG A 261 3.84 15.17 -21.16
C ARG A 261 3.33 16.38 -21.94
N SER A 262 2.89 17.45 -21.28
CA SER A 262 3.18 18.76 -21.82
C SER A 262 4.70 18.93 -21.72
N SER A 263 5.31 19.17 -22.88
CA SER A 263 6.72 19.52 -23.07
C SER A 263 7.21 20.58 -22.10
#